data_AF-A0AA45Z3F8-F1
#
_entry.id   AF-A0AA45Z3F8-F1
#
_cell.length_a   1.000
_cell.length_b   1.000
_cell.length_c   1.000
_cell.angle_alpha   90.00
_cell.angle_beta   90.00
_cell.angle_gamma   90.00
#
_symmetry.space_group_name_H-M   'P 1'
#
loop_
_entity.id
_entity.type
_entity.pdbx_description
1 polymer ?
#
loop_
_entity_poly.entity_id
_entity_poly.type
_entity_poly.pdbx_seq_one_letter_code
_entity_poly.pdbx_strand_id
1 'polypeptide(L)'
;MPRYEFTEGSSSKFWEITLEGTTLTKRWGRIGSDGQEKVEEFDSKAEAKKAYEAQVHEKERKGYTRAEGGDSDGAEATAESAVNPDLEAAILAKPDDAKGYLAYAEWLKGEGDPRAELILLQHSALEAPAATRKKVATLIEDHANELLGESLSEAVSDETLKLEWHLGFIREARLGQVDYDSSANIPDLLAELLAHPSARFLSRLTLGMANFDGENDYDETLEVLAKAKPAPPLRSLFIGDFEFPDETEISWTQVGDLKPLYKVYPQLQELRVRGGEIGFGKIDLPELRSFTVETGGLHQGAVKEIVKAKWPKLESLEIWFGQENYGASGGVKDLKPLLDAEGVPALRKLGLRNSEFTDELCAALPKSKLLAQIEALDLSMGTMSDAGADTLAQNAKAFAHLKTLDVTQNFLTKAGQKTVANVAKSVASGNQRTPYDEESRYAAVGE
;
A
#
# COMPACT_ATOMS: atom_id res chain seq x y z
N MET A 1 -15.79 27.72 -15.27
CA MET A 1 -14.56 28.55 -15.30
C MET A 1 -14.12 28.79 -13.85
N PRO A 2 -13.02 28.18 -13.37
CA PRO A 2 -12.47 28.46 -12.04
C PRO A 2 -12.31 29.96 -11.78
N ARG A 3 -12.90 30.46 -10.70
CA ARG A 3 -12.87 31.86 -10.29
C ARG A 3 -12.09 32.05 -9.00
N TYR A 4 -11.18 33.00 -9.01
CA TYR A 4 -10.37 33.40 -7.88
C TYR A 4 -10.65 34.86 -7.53
N GLU A 5 -10.77 35.15 -6.25
CA GLU A 5 -11.09 36.48 -5.75
C GLU A 5 -10.01 36.98 -4.79
N PHE A 6 -9.77 38.28 -4.83
CA PHE A 6 -8.82 38.97 -3.96
C PHE A 6 -9.47 40.23 -3.41
N THR A 7 -9.55 40.32 -2.08
CA THR A 7 -10.08 41.50 -1.39
C THR A 7 -9.07 42.00 -0.36
N GLU A 8 -8.53 43.20 -0.59
CA GLU A 8 -7.65 43.90 0.36
C GLU A 8 -7.94 45.41 0.31
N GLY A 9 -8.24 46.01 1.46
CA GLY A 9 -8.61 47.42 1.56
C GLY A 9 -9.83 47.77 0.69
N SER A 10 -9.70 48.76 -0.20
CA SER A 10 -10.74 49.15 -1.16
C SER A 10 -10.68 48.39 -2.49
N SER A 11 -9.78 47.41 -2.64
CA SER A 11 -9.58 46.63 -3.87
C SER A 11 -10.28 45.28 -3.76
N SER A 12 -11.29 45.06 -4.60
CA SER A 12 -12.00 43.78 -4.76
C SER A 12 -11.90 43.35 -6.22
N LYS A 13 -11.11 42.32 -6.49
CA LYS A 13 -10.78 41.85 -7.85
C LYS A 13 -11.14 40.39 -8.04
N PHE A 14 -11.54 40.04 -9.24
CA PHE A 14 -11.68 38.64 -9.66
C PHE A 14 -10.69 38.34 -10.78
N TRP A 15 -10.29 37.07 -10.85
CA TRP A 15 -9.50 36.49 -11.90
C TRP A 15 -10.01 35.08 -12.17
N GLU A 16 -10.25 34.77 -13.42
CA GLU A 16 -10.79 33.50 -13.90
C GLU A 16 -9.87 32.98 -15.00
N ILE A 17 -9.76 31.67 -15.07
CA ILE A 17 -8.94 31.00 -16.07
C ILE A 17 -9.63 29.72 -16.51
N THR A 18 -9.63 29.43 -17.81
CA THR A 18 -10.00 28.14 -18.37
C THR A 18 -8.96 27.67 -19.35
N LEU A 19 -8.79 26.35 -19.39
CA LEU A 19 -7.98 25.65 -20.36
C LEU A 19 -8.92 24.74 -21.14
N GLU A 20 -8.95 24.91 -22.46
CA GLU A 20 -9.70 24.07 -23.39
C GLU A 20 -8.75 23.59 -24.49
N GLY A 21 -8.32 22.33 -24.42
CA GLY A 21 -7.34 21.78 -25.35
C GLY A 21 -6.00 22.53 -25.32
N THR A 22 -5.69 23.28 -26.37
CA THR A 22 -4.47 24.09 -26.49
C THR A 22 -4.70 25.59 -26.23
N THR A 23 -5.89 25.96 -25.78
CA THR A 23 -6.33 27.35 -25.66
C THR A 23 -6.59 27.70 -24.21
N LEU A 24 -5.96 28.78 -23.76
CA LEU A 24 -6.08 29.32 -22.42
C LEU A 24 -6.87 30.64 -22.45
N THR A 25 -8.02 30.68 -21.80
CA THR A 25 -8.84 31.89 -21.69
C THR A 25 -8.77 32.43 -20.28
N LYS A 26 -8.43 33.72 -20.14
CA LYS A 26 -8.30 34.42 -18.86
C LYS A 26 -9.25 35.59 -18.82
N ARG A 27 -9.99 35.74 -17.72
CA ARG A 27 -10.85 36.91 -17.48
C ARG A 27 -10.52 37.56 -16.15
N TRP A 28 -10.41 38.87 -16.09
CA TRP A 28 -10.12 39.57 -14.82
C TRP A 28 -10.74 40.95 -14.75
N GLY A 29 -11.07 41.39 -13.54
CA GLY A 29 -11.68 42.70 -13.35
C GLY A 29 -11.95 43.04 -11.91
N ARG A 30 -12.68 44.13 -11.69
CA ARG A 30 -13.24 44.45 -10.38
C ARG A 30 -14.45 43.56 -10.14
N ILE A 31 -14.63 43.02 -8.93
CA ILE A 31 -15.83 42.25 -8.58
C ILE A 31 -17.08 43.14 -8.83
N GLY A 32 -18.02 42.63 -9.63
CA GLY A 32 -19.21 43.38 -10.08
C GLY A 32 -19.09 44.13 -11.42
N SER A 33 -18.00 43.91 -12.18
CA SER A 33 -17.83 44.42 -13.55
C SER A 33 -17.70 43.27 -14.56
N ASP A 34 -17.90 43.55 -15.86
CA ASP A 34 -17.76 42.55 -16.93
C ASP A 34 -16.31 42.06 -17.13
N GLY A 35 -15.33 42.80 -16.58
CA GLY A 35 -13.91 42.45 -16.66
C GLY A 35 -13.29 42.61 -18.05
N GLN A 36 -12.07 42.09 -18.19
CA GLN A 36 -11.28 42.03 -19.42
C GLN A 36 -10.95 40.57 -19.69
N GLU A 37 -10.97 40.16 -20.95
CA GLU A 37 -10.67 38.80 -21.38
C GLU A 37 -9.43 38.76 -22.26
N LYS A 38 -8.65 37.68 -22.15
CA LYS A 38 -7.52 37.38 -23.03
C LYS A 38 -7.48 35.88 -23.31
N VAL A 39 -7.38 35.55 -24.59
CA VAL A 39 -7.18 34.19 -25.09
C VAL A 39 -5.73 34.02 -25.53
N GLU A 40 -5.10 32.92 -25.15
CA GLU A 40 -3.73 32.53 -25.52
C GLU A 40 -3.77 31.09 -26.08
N GLU A 41 -3.24 30.89 -27.29
CA GLU A 41 -3.11 29.57 -27.91
C GLU A 41 -1.66 29.08 -27.81
N PHE A 42 -1.48 27.78 -27.59
CA PHE A 42 -0.19 27.11 -27.45
C PHE A 42 -0.02 26.04 -28.53
N ASP A 43 1.24 25.67 -28.81
CA ASP A 43 1.57 24.68 -29.84
C ASP A 43 1.22 23.25 -29.40
N SER A 44 1.02 23.03 -28.10
CA SER A 44 0.60 21.73 -27.55
C SER A 44 -0.26 21.88 -26.29
N LYS A 45 -1.00 20.81 -25.98
CA LYS A 45 -1.81 20.75 -24.74
C LYS A 45 -0.93 20.79 -23.48
N ALA A 46 0.25 20.14 -23.52
CA ALA A 46 1.20 20.12 -22.41
C ALA A 46 1.74 21.52 -22.07
N GLU A 47 2.06 22.33 -23.08
CA GLU A 47 2.48 23.72 -22.87
C GLU A 47 1.34 24.58 -22.33
N ALA A 48 0.12 24.38 -22.82
CA ALA A 48 -1.07 25.07 -22.32
C ALA A 48 -1.38 24.72 -20.86
N LYS A 49 -1.25 23.44 -20.47
CA LYS A 49 -1.40 22.95 -19.09
C LYS A 49 -0.34 23.54 -18.16
N LYS A 50 0.93 23.50 -18.55
CA LYS A 50 2.04 24.10 -17.78
C LYS A 50 1.85 25.61 -17.59
N ALA A 51 1.38 26.31 -18.63
CA ALA A 51 1.08 27.74 -18.55
C ALA A 51 -0.16 28.06 -17.69
N TYR A 52 -1.15 27.16 -17.65
CA TYR A 52 -2.31 27.23 -16.76
C TYR A 52 -1.88 27.11 -15.29
N GLU A 53 -1.16 26.04 -14.95
CA GLU A 53 -0.70 25.74 -13.58
C GLU A 53 0.20 26.85 -13.03
N ALA A 54 1.17 27.32 -13.85
CA ALA A 54 2.05 28.41 -13.46
C ALA A 54 1.29 29.70 -13.11
N GLN A 55 0.20 30.00 -13.83
CA GLN A 55 -0.61 31.19 -13.57
C GLN A 55 -1.51 31.04 -12.36
N VAL A 56 -2.08 29.86 -12.12
CA VAL A 56 -2.83 29.58 -10.89
C VAL A 56 -1.91 29.75 -9.68
N HIS A 57 -0.76 29.08 -9.68
CA HIS A 57 0.22 29.17 -8.60
C HIS A 57 0.73 30.61 -8.37
N GLU A 58 0.97 31.38 -9.44
CA GLU A 58 1.33 32.79 -9.33
C GLU A 58 0.23 33.63 -8.64
N LYS A 59 -1.05 33.34 -8.91
CA LYS A 59 -2.20 34.08 -8.35
C LYS A 59 -2.45 33.72 -6.90
N GLU A 60 -2.34 32.45 -6.54
CA GLU A 60 -2.44 32.00 -5.15
C GLU A 60 -1.33 32.61 -4.28
N ARG A 61 -0.09 32.65 -4.79
CA ARG A 61 1.03 33.33 -4.11
C ARG A 61 0.79 34.84 -3.93
N LYS A 62 -0.05 35.44 -4.76
CA LYS A 62 -0.47 36.86 -4.66
C LYS A 62 -1.69 37.05 -3.76
N GLY A 63 -2.14 36.01 -3.07
CA GLY A 63 -3.22 36.04 -2.09
C GLY A 63 -4.63 35.90 -2.67
N TYR A 64 -4.76 35.50 -3.94
CA TYR A 64 -6.08 35.18 -4.52
C TYR A 64 -6.58 33.85 -3.97
N THR A 65 -7.85 33.80 -3.56
CA THR A 65 -8.50 32.59 -3.03
C THR A 65 -9.61 32.14 -3.97
N ARG A 66 -9.74 30.84 -4.19
CA ARG A 66 -10.78 30.26 -5.05
C ARG A 66 -12.18 30.53 -4.46
N ALA A 67 -13.10 31.05 -5.27
CA ALA A 67 -14.48 31.32 -4.87
C ALA A 67 -15.35 30.06 -5.06
N GLU A 68 -16.14 29.71 -4.04
CA GLU A 68 -17.07 28.58 -4.08
C GLU A 68 -18.27 28.92 -5.00
N GLY A 69 -18.41 28.22 -6.14
CA GLY A 69 -19.61 28.32 -7.00
C GLY A 69 -19.39 28.57 -8.50
N GLY A 70 -18.19 28.35 -9.05
CA GLY A 70 -17.84 28.63 -10.45
C GLY A 70 -17.75 27.44 -11.42
N ASP A 71 -18.28 26.26 -11.06
CA ASP A 71 -18.36 25.12 -11.97
C ASP A 71 -19.75 25.05 -12.60
N SER A 72 -19.87 25.63 -13.79
CA SER A 72 -20.87 25.25 -14.77
C SER A 72 -20.27 25.33 -16.17
N ASP A 73 -20.35 24.19 -16.84
CA ASP A 73 -20.24 23.95 -18.28
C ASP A 73 -18.89 24.15 -18.95
N GLY A 74 -18.05 23.13 -18.75
CA GLY A 74 -17.14 22.59 -19.74
C GLY A 74 -17.18 21.07 -19.58
N ALA A 75 -18.20 20.42 -20.14
CA ALA A 75 -18.29 18.96 -20.17
C ALA A 75 -17.21 18.41 -21.12
N GLU A 76 -15.97 18.41 -20.65
CA GLU A 76 -15.07 17.30 -20.92
C GLU A 76 -15.80 16.03 -20.47
N ALA A 77 -15.71 14.96 -21.26
CA ALA A 77 -16.26 13.68 -20.90
C ALA A 77 -15.55 13.16 -19.64
N THR A 78 -16.01 13.59 -18.47
CA THR A 78 -15.82 12.87 -17.22
C THR A 78 -16.43 11.50 -17.47
N ALA A 79 -15.66 10.44 -17.25
CA ALA A 79 -16.13 9.06 -17.29
C ALA A 79 -17.21 8.85 -16.22
N GLU A 80 -18.42 9.38 -16.41
CA GLU A 80 -19.60 9.03 -15.62
C GLU A 80 -20.04 7.64 -16.04
N SER A 81 -19.31 6.64 -15.56
CA SER A 81 -19.78 5.26 -15.56
C SER A 81 -21.14 5.18 -14.90
N ALA A 82 -22.06 4.46 -15.53
CA ALA A 82 -23.31 4.09 -14.88
C ALA A 82 -23.04 3.31 -13.56
N VAL A 83 -23.85 3.57 -12.53
CA VAL A 83 -23.84 2.86 -11.23
C VAL A 83 -25.12 2.03 -11.03
N ASN A 84 -25.00 0.84 -10.45
CA ASN A 84 -26.15 0.01 -10.08
C ASN A 84 -25.95 -0.62 -8.68
N PRO A 85 -26.44 0.05 -7.61
CA PRO A 85 -26.16 -0.36 -6.24
C PRO A 85 -26.54 -1.81 -5.89
N ASP A 86 -27.62 -2.34 -6.48
CA ASP A 86 -28.07 -3.70 -6.19
C ASP A 86 -27.13 -4.76 -6.81
N LEU A 87 -26.68 -4.52 -8.04
CA LEU A 87 -25.71 -5.40 -8.70
C LEU A 87 -24.31 -5.25 -8.09
N GLU A 88 -23.92 -4.04 -7.68
CA GLU A 88 -22.67 -3.80 -6.94
C GLU A 88 -22.66 -4.52 -5.60
N ALA A 89 -23.76 -4.45 -4.84
CA ALA A 89 -23.89 -5.18 -3.58
C ALA A 89 -23.79 -6.70 -3.77
N ALA A 90 -24.35 -7.23 -4.87
CA ALA A 90 -24.23 -8.65 -5.22
C ALA A 90 -22.77 -9.06 -5.51
N ILE A 91 -22.02 -8.22 -6.23
CA ILE A 91 -20.58 -8.41 -6.49
C ILE A 91 -19.79 -8.35 -5.18
N LEU A 92 -20.01 -7.32 -4.35
CA LEU A 92 -19.31 -7.15 -3.07
C LEU A 92 -19.53 -8.33 -2.12
N ALA A 93 -20.72 -8.94 -2.14
CA ALA A 93 -21.03 -10.12 -1.33
C ALA A 93 -20.27 -11.38 -1.78
N LYS A 94 -19.94 -11.48 -3.09
CA LYS A 94 -19.25 -12.63 -3.69
C LYS A 94 -18.28 -12.16 -4.79
N PRO A 95 -17.17 -11.51 -4.45
CA PRO A 95 -16.31 -10.83 -5.43
C PRO A 95 -15.54 -11.78 -6.35
N ASP A 96 -15.51 -13.08 -6.04
CA ASP A 96 -14.90 -14.10 -6.90
C ASP A 96 -15.95 -14.88 -7.73
N ASP A 97 -17.25 -14.59 -7.58
CA ASP A 97 -18.33 -15.23 -8.36
C ASP A 97 -18.67 -14.40 -9.60
N ALA A 98 -18.33 -14.93 -10.78
CA ALA A 98 -18.56 -14.26 -12.05
C ALA A 98 -20.04 -13.93 -12.33
N LYS A 99 -21.00 -14.59 -11.68
CA LYS A 99 -22.44 -14.35 -11.92
C LYS A 99 -22.85 -12.91 -11.64
N GLY A 100 -22.30 -12.29 -10.59
CA GLY A 100 -22.58 -10.89 -10.27
C GLY A 100 -22.13 -9.96 -11.39
N TYR A 101 -20.90 -10.16 -11.86
CA TYR A 101 -20.32 -9.39 -12.97
C TYR A 101 -21.05 -9.60 -14.29
N LEU A 102 -21.46 -10.83 -14.62
CA LEU A 102 -22.22 -11.10 -15.84
C LEU A 102 -23.59 -10.41 -15.85
N ALA A 103 -24.28 -10.38 -14.71
CA ALA A 103 -25.51 -9.60 -14.58
C ALA A 103 -25.24 -8.10 -14.72
N TYR A 104 -24.12 -7.62 -14.19
CA TYR A 104 -23.66 -6.24 -14.35
C TYR A 104 -23.35 -5.90 -15.81
N ALA A 105 -22.72 -6.81 -16.56
CA ALA A 105 -22.40 -6.64 -17.97
C ALA A 105 -23.65 -6.49 -18.85
N GLU A 106 -24.69 -7.31 -18.62
CA GLU A 106 -25.95 -7.20 -19.35
C GLU A 106 -26.62 -5.84 -19.12
N TRP A 107 -26.53 -5.32 -17.90
CA TRP A 107 -27.02 -3.99 -17.58
C TRP A 107 -26.18 -2.88 -18.24
N LEU A 108 -24.84 -2.93 -18.10
CA LEU A 108 -23.92 -1.98 -18.73
C LEU A 108 -24.03 -1.91 -20.25
N LYS A 109 -24.36 -3.04 -20.89
CA LYS A 109 -24.62 -3.08 -22.33
C LYS A 109 -25.78 -2.17 -22.74
N GLY A 110 -26.81 -2.06 -21.89
CA GLY A 110 -27.92 -1.13 -22.08
C GLY A 110 -27.52 0.33 -21.94
N GLU A 111 -26.51 0.60 -21.11
CA GLU A 111 -25.93 1.93 -20.87
C GLU A 111 -24.86 2.32 -21.90
N GLY A 112 -24.48 1.42 -22.80
CA GLY A 112 -23.46 1.67 -23.84
C GLY A 112 -22.03 1.70 -23.31
N ASP A 113 -21.78 1.10 -22.15
CA ASP A 113 -20.50 1.17 -21.46
C ASP A 113 -19.52 0.07 -21.93
N PRO A 114 -18.26 0.41 -22.31
CA PRO A 114 -17.30 -0.56 -22.84
C PRO A 114 -16.92 -1.65 -21.83
N ARG A 115 -17.13 -1.43 -20.52
CA ARG A 115 -16.90 -2.47 -19.50
C ARG A 115 -17.78 -3.70 -19.70
N ALA A 116 -18.95 -3.58 -20.34
CA ALA A 116 -19.79 -4.72 -20.66
C ALA A 116 -19.04 -5.76 -21.52
N GLU A 117 -18.37 -5.31 -22.59
CA GLU A 117 -17.58 -6.18 -23.45
C GLU A 117 -16.36 -6.73 -22.71
N LEU A 118 -15.69 -5.89 -21.92
CA LEU A 118 -14.53 -6.29 -21.13
C LEU A 118 -14.86 -7.42 -20.15
N ILE A 119 -16.00 -7.35 -19.44
CA ILE A 119 -16.49 -8.40 -18.55
C ILE A 119 -16.66 -9.72 -19.31
N LEU A 120 -17.40 -9.69 -20.44
CA LEU A 120 -17.70 -10.89 -21.22
C LEU A 120 -16.42 -11.53 -21.77
N LEU A 121 -15.48 -10.69 -22.23
CA LEU A 121 -14.21 -11.15 -22.76
C LEU A 121 -13.33 -11.78 -21.67
N GLN A 122 -13.21 -11.14 -20.51
CA GLN A 122 -12.45 -11.69 -19.37
C GLN A 122 -13.11 -12.94 -18.78
N HIS A 123 -14.44 -13.03 -18.76
CA HIS A 123 -15.13 -14.26 -18.38
C HIS A 123 -14.81 -15.41 -19.35
N SER A 124 -14.83 -15.15 -20.66
CA SER A 124 -14.45 -16.17 -21.66
C SER A 124 -12.99 -16.61 -21.54
N ALA A 125 -12.12 -15.73 -21.01
CA ALA A 125 -10.71 -16.04 -20.76
C ALA A 125 -10.50 -17.07 -19.66
N LEU A 126 -11.46 -17.31 -18.77
CA LEU A 126 -11.37 -18.36 -17.74
C LEU A 126 -11.23 -19.76 -18.37
N GLU A 127 -11.84 -19.97 -19.55
CA GLU A 127 -11.78 -21.23 -20.29
C GLU A 127 -10.63 -21.27 -21.31
N ALA A 128 -10.18 -20.11 -21.83
CA ALA A 128 -9.14 -20.03 -22.85
C ALA A 128 -8.15 -18.84 -22.68
N PRO A 129 -7.34 -18.79 -21.61
CA PRO A 129 -6.60 -17.58 -21.21
C PRO A 129 -5.61 -17.03 -22.25
N ALA A 130 -4.93 -17.92 -22.98
CA ALA A 130 -3.89 -17.52 -23.94
C ALA A 130 -4.47 -16.83 -25.19
N ALA A 131 -5.67 -17.25 -25.62
CA ALA A 131 -6.32 -16.76 -26.83
C ALA A 131 -7.00 -15.40 -26.65
N THR A 132 -7.38 -15.07 -25.42
CA THR A 132 -8.13 -13.86 -25.07
C THR A 132 -7.28 -12.76 -24.47
N ARG A 133 -6.11 -13.07 -23.87
CA ARG A 133 -5.23 -12.07 -23.24
C ARG A 133 -4.93 -10.88 -24.15
N LYS A 134 -4.54 -11.12 -25.40
CA LYS A 134 -4.26 -10.03 -26.36
C LYS A 134 -5.49 -9.17 -26.63
N LYS A 135 -6.67 -9.80 -26.77
CA LYS A 135 -7.92 -9.08 -27.02
C LYS A 135 -8.31 -8.20 -25.81
N VAL A 136 -8.13 -8.73 -24.59
CA VAL A 136 -8.38 -7.97 -23.36
C VAL A 136 -7.46 -6.75 -23.28
N ALA A 137 -6.17 -6.94 -23.50
CA ALA A 137 -5.19 -5.85 -23.50
C ALA A 137 -5.54 -4.79 -24.55
N THR A 138 -5.83 -5.20 -25.80
CA THR A 138 -6.24 -4.28 -26.87
C THR A 138 -7.53 -3.53 -26.52
N LEU A 139 -8.54 -4.19 -25.95
CA LEU A 139 -9.78 -3.51 -25.57
C LEU A 139 -9.54 -2.46 -24.47
N ILE A 140 -8.70 -2.76 -23.48
CA ILE A 140 -8.35 -1.81 -22.42
C ILE A 140 -7.59 -0.62 -23.01
N GLU A 141 -6.65 -0.86 -23.93
CA GLU A 141 -5.89 0.18 -24.63
C GLU A 141 -6.79 1.07 -25.50
N ASP A 142 -7.64 0.46 -26.33
CA ASP A 142 -8.56 1.15 -27.24
C ASP A 142 -9.57 2.03 -26.49
N HIS A 143 -9.95 1.63 -25.27
CA HIS A 143 -10.90 2.34 -24.41
C HIS A 143 -10.26 2.97 -23.17
N ALA A 144 -8.94 3.20 -23.14
CA ALA A 144 -8.23 3.63 -21.94
C ALA A 144 -8.84 4.92 -21.34
N ASN A 145 -9.11 5.92 -22.17
CA ASN A 145 -9.72 7.18 -21.73
C ASN A 145 -11.14 6.99 -21.16
N GLU A 146 -11.94 6.08 -21.71
CA GLU A 146 -13.30 5.79 -21.19
C GLU A 146 -13.25 4.97 -19.89
N LEU A 147 -12.23 4.13 -19.74
CA LEU A 147 -12.07 3.21 -18.62
C LEU A 147 -11.29 3.79 -17.44
N LEU A 148 -10.45 4.81 -17.66
CA LEU A 148 -9.53 5.36 -16.67
C LEU A 148 -9.48 6.90 -16.66
N GLY A 149 -9.90 7.57 -17.73
CA GLY A 149 -9.61 9.00 -17.93
C GLY A 149 -8.15 9.24 -18.34
N GLU A 150 -7.82 10.48 -18.70
CA GLU A 150 -6.51 10.86 -19.27
C GLU A 150 -5.38 10.70 -18.25
N SER A 151 -5.57 11.22 -17.03
CA SER A 151 -4.58 11.22 -15.95
C SER A 151 -4.17 9.81 -15.50
N LEU A 152 -5.14 8.95 -15.14
CA LEU A 152 -4.82 7.56 -14.78
C LEU A 152 -4.29 6.74 -15.97
N SER A 153 -4.68 7.04 -17.21
CA SER A 153 -4.12 6.37 -18.40
C SER A 153 -2.65 6.75 -18.64
N GLU A 154 -2.30 8.01 -18.40
CA GLU A 154 -0.90 8.48 -18.44
C GLU A 154 -0.07 7.79 -17.36
N ALA A 155 -0.57 7.76 -16.11
CA ALA A 155 0.11 7.06 -15.00
C ALA A 155 0.27 5.54 -15.24
N VAL A 156 -0.64 4.92 -16.01
CA VAL A 156 -0.45 3.53 -16.45
C VAL A 156 0.65 3.41 -17.49
N SER A 157 0.74 4.38 -18.40
CA SER A 157 1.70 4.37 -19.50
C SER A 157 3.15 4.61 -19.04
N ASP A 158 3.34 5.38 -17.97
CA ASP A 158 4.66 5.65 -17.37
C ASP A 158 5.02 4.71 -16.21
N GLU A 159 4.20 3.68 -15.96
CA GLU A 159 4.36 2.66 -14.92
C GLU A 159 4.23 3.16 -13.46
N THR A 160 3.86 4.43 -13.25
CA THR A 160 3.51 4.97 -11.91
C THR A 160 2.33 4.22 -11.29
N LEU A 161 1.37 3.81 -12.12
CA LEU A 161 0.18 3.06 -11.75
C LEU A 161 0.12 1.72 -12.50
N LYS A 162 0.20 0.61 -11.77
CA LYS A 162 0.03 -0.73 -12.33
C LYS A 162 -1.30 -1.31 -11.90
N LEU A 163 -2.09 -1.82 -12.84
CA LEU A 163 -3.46 -2.29 -12.61
C LEU A 163 -3.63 -3.77 -12.94
N GLU A 164 -4.34 -4.50 -12.08
CA GLU A 164 -4.93 -5.79 -12.43
C GLU A 164 -6.45 -5.64 -12.61
N TRP A 165 -6.92 -5.98 -13.81
CA TRP A 165 -8.33 -5.98 -14.16
C TRP A 165 -8.96 -7.35 -13.91
N HIS A 166 -10.11 -7.36 -13.24
CA HIS A 166 -10.92 -8.54 -13.00
C HIS A 166 -12.36 -8.26 -13.37
N LEU A 167 -12.83 -8.97 -14.41
CA LEU A 167 -14.20 -8.89 -14.92
C LEU A 167 -14.67 -7.43 -15.03
N GLY A 168 -13.98 -6.63 -15.84
CA GLY A 168 -14.36 -5.25 -16.16
C GLY A 168 -13.96 -4.18 -15.16
N PHE A 169 -13.44 -4.54 -13.98
CA PHE A 169 -13.08 -3.58 -12.93
C PHE A 169 -11.66 -3.78 -12.45
N ILE A 170 -11.07 -2.73 -11.90
CA ILE A 170 -9.78 -2.78 -11.23
C ILE A 170 -9.96 -3.52 -9.91
N ARG A 171 -9.22 -4.61 -9.73
CA ARG A 171 -9.22 -5.42 -8.51
C ARG A 171 -7.96 -5.22 -7.69
N GLU A 172 -6.85 -4.92 -8.36
CA GLU A 172 -5.56 -4.61 -7.73
C GLU A 172 -4.93 -3.36 -8.37
N ALA A 173 -4.27 -2.56 -7.55
CA ALA A 173 -3.46 -1.43 -7.99
C ALA A 173 -2.15 -1.37 -7.21
N ARG A 174 -1.04 -1.11 -7.92
CA ARG A 174 0.22 -0.62 -7.33
C ARG A 174 0.44 0.81 -7.79
N LEU A 175 0.64 1.73 -6.85
CA LEU A 175 0.90 3.14 -7.13
C LEU A 175 2.22 3.57 -6.47
N GLY A 176 3.09 4.23 -7.21
CA GLY A 176 4.32 4.82 -6.68
C GLY A 176 5.17 5.42 -7.79
N GLN A 177 6.02 6.38 -7.46
CA GLN A 177 7.02 6.92 -8.38
C GLN A 177 7.92 5.79 -8.89
N VAL A 178 8.48 5.96 -10.09
CA VAL A 178 9.29 4.92 -10.76
C VAL A 178 10.79 5.23 -10.70
N ASP A 179 11.16 6.50 -10.62
CA ASP A 179 12.54 6.97 -10.57
C ASP A 179 12.65 8.44 -10.11
N TYR A 180 13.87 8.97 -10.06
CA TYR A 180 14.17 10.35 -9.70
C TYR A 180 13.64 11.41 -10.69
N ASP A 181 13.28 11.02 -11.92
CA ASP A 181 12.71 11.92 -12.93
C ASP A 181 11.17 11.96 -12.85
N SER A 182 10.58 11.14 -11.98
CA SER A 182 9.14 11.08 -11.74
C SER A 182 8.62 12.42 -11.21
N SER A 183 7.55 12.92 -11.83
CA SER A 183 6.86 14.15 -11.43
C SER A 183 5.45 13.92 -10.88
N ALA A 184 5.04 12.64 -10.81
CA ALA A 184 3.72 12.25 -10.34
C ALA A 184 3.52 12.60 -8.86
N ASN A 185 2.41 13.26 -8.56
CA ASN A 185 1.93 13.45 -7.20
C ASN A 185 1.13 12.20 -6.78
N ILE A 186 1.72 11.36 -5.95
CA ILE A 186 1.14 10.08 -5.53
C ILE A 186 -0.16 10.26 -4.72
N PRO A 187 -0.26 11.19 -3.75
CA PRO A 187 -1.53 11.49 -3.07
C PRO A 187 -2.68 11.86 -4.03
N ASP A 188 -2.44 12.73 -5.01
CA ASP A 188 -3.46 13.18 -5.96
C ASP A 188 -3.91 12.03 -6.89
N LEU A 189 -2.97 11.26 -7.43
CA LEU A 189 -3.28 10.09 -8.24
C LEU A 189 -4.04 9.02 -7.44
N LEU A 190 -3.69 8.82 -6.16
CA LEU A 190 -4.44 7.92 -5.30
C LEU A 190 -5.87 8.43 -5.09
N ALA A 191 -6.06 9.72 -4.85
CA ALA A 191 -7.39 10.30 -4.67
C ALA A 191 -8.25 10.12 -5.92
N GLU A 192 -7.67 10.34 -7.11
CA GLU A 192 -8.32 10.11 -8.39
C GLU A 192 -8.70 8.63 -8.58
N LEU A 193 -7.75 7.72 -8.36
CA LEU A 193 -7.99 6.27 -8.46
C LEU A 193 -9.11 5.81 -7.53
N LEU A 194 -9.10 6.23 -6.26
CA LEU A 194 -10.09 5.81 -5.26
C LEU A 194 -11.50 6.34 -5.58
N ALA A 195 -11.60 7.50 -6.23
CA ALA A 195 -12.86 8.06 -6.71
C ALA A 195 -13.31 7.44 -8.04
N HIS A 196 -12.40 6.80 -8.79
CA HIS A 196 -12.67 6.37 -10.16
C HIS A 196 -13.68 5.20 -10.20
N PRO A 197 -14.71 5.26 -11.06
CA PRO A 197 -15.67 4.17 -11.29
C PRO A 197 -15.09 2.78 -11.45
N SER A 198 -14.00 2.64 -12.20
CA SER A 198 -13.35 1.36 -12.46
C SER A 198 -12.72 0.74 -11.22
N ALA A 199 -12.44 1.53 -10.17
CA ALA A 199 -11.85 1.08 -8.91
C ALA A 199 -12.87 0.78 -7.81
N ARG A 200 -14.19 0.81 -8.09
CA ARG A 200 -15.24 0.60 -7.05
C ARG A 200 -15.17 -0.77 -6.35
N PHE A 201 -14.51 -1.75 -6.95
CA PHE A 201 -14.26 -3.07 -6.38
C PHE A 201 -12.78 -3.33 -6.06
N LEU A 202 -11.97 -2.27 -5.98
CA LEU A 202 -10.55 -2.36 -5.64
C LEU A 202 -10.40 -3.10 -4.31
N SER A 203 -9.66 -4.20 -4.34
CA SER A 203 -9.55 -5.14 -3.22
C SER A 203 -8.13 -5.25 -2.68
N ARG A 204 -7.13 -4.87 -3.48
CA ARG A 204 -5.71 -4.91 -3.11
C ARG A 204 -5.04 -3.63 -3.57
N LEU A 205 -4.36 -2.96 -2.64
CA LEU A 205 -3.62 -1.74 -2.90
C LEU A 205 -2.19 -1.91 -2.39
N THR A 206 -1.24 -1.59 -3.26
CA THR A 206 0.18 -1.53 -2.93
C THR A 206 0.70 -0.11 -3.16
N LEU A 207 1.36 0.46 -2.17
CA LEU A 207 2.00 1.77 -2.25
C LEU A 207 3.51 1.56 -2.35
N GLY A 208 4.09 1.89 -3.51
CA GLY A 208 5.53 1.92 -3.77
C GLY A 208 6.14 3.22 -3.27
N MET A 209 7.22 3.69 -3.90
CA MET A 209 7.87 4.97 -3.55
C MET A 209 6.86 6.14 -3.63
N ALA A 210 6.66 6.87 -2.53
CA ALA A 210 5.86 8.09 -2.53
C ALA A 210 6.67 9.28 -3.08
N ASN A 211 7.98 9.27 -2.84
CA ASN A 211 8.90 10.33 -3.23
C ASN A 211 10.33 9.80 -3.38
N PHE A 212 11.04 10.19 -4.45
CA PHE A 212 12.48 9.98 -4.62
C PHE A 212 13.36 11.16 -4.17
N ASP A 213 12.78 12.35 -3.99
CA ASP A 213 13.54 13.55 -3.60
C ASP A 213 13.58 13.72 -2.06
N GLY A 214 14.53 13.03 -1.43
CA GLY A 214 14.75 13.10 0.02
C GLY A 214 14.20 11.91 0.79
N GLU A 215 13.58 12.15 1.94
CA GLU A 215 12.90 11.10 2.71
C GLU A 215 11.63 10.66 1.98
N ASN A 216 11.38 9.34 1.99
CA ASN A 216 10.17 8.76 1.43
C ASN A 216 9.07 8.75 2.50
N ASP A 217 8.06 9.60 2.35
CA ASP A 217 7.02 9.84 3.36
C ASP A 217 5.61 9.51 2.82
N TYR A 218 4.83 8.77 3.62
CA TYR A 218 3.48 8.35 3.26
C TYR A 218 2.35 9.15 3.90
N ASP A 219 2.58 10.13 4.78
CA ASP A 219 1.56 10.81 5.58
C ASP A 219 0.41 11.36 4.71
N GLU A 220 0.71 12.13 3.66
CA GLU A 220 -0.31 12.67 2.75
C GLU A 220 -1.07 11.56 2.01
N THR A 221 -0.38 10.50 1.61
CA THR A 221 -0.97 9.34 0.93
C THR A 221 -1.91 8.59 1.88
N LEU A 222 -1.51 8.43 3.15
CA LEU A 222 -2.34 7.83 4.19
C LEU A 222 -3.56 8.69 4.53
N GLU A 223 -3.42 10.01 4.52
CA GLU A 223 -4.54 10.93 4.70
C GLU A 223 -5.60 10.77 3.61
N VAL A 224 -5.18 10.68 2.35
CA VAL A 224 -6.08 10.42 1.21
C VAL A 224 -6.80 9.09 1.42
N LEU A 225 -6.05 8.03 1.74
CA LEU A 225 -6.62 6.70 1.97
C LEU A 225 -7.61 6.68 3.14
N ALA A 226 -7.34 7.44 4.22
CA ALA A 226 -8.22 7.57 5.38
C ALA A 226 -9.49 8.41 5.11
N LYS A 227 -9.48 9.27 4.09
CA LYS A 227 -10.59 10.16 3.73
C LYS A 227 -11.43 9.65 2.56
N ALA A 228 -11.06 8.52 1.95
CA ALA A 228 -11.73 7.92 0.79
C ALA A 228 -13.25 7.75 0.97
N LYS A 229 -14.03 8.22 -0.01
CA LYS A 229 -15.50 8.15 -0.01
C LYS A 229 -16.06 7.94 -1.43
N PRO A 230 -16.78 6.82 -1.68
CA PRO A 230 -16.85 5.64 -0.83
C PRO A 230 -15.45 5.02 -0.68
N ALA A 231 -15.16 4.42 0.48
CA ALA A 231 -13.92 3.68 0.65
C ALA A 231 -14.01 2.35 -0.13
N PRO A 232 -12.98 1.99 -0.93
CA PRO A 232 -12.99 0.71 -1.62
C PRO A 232 -12.95 -0.47 -0.62
N PRO A 233 -13.47 -1.65 -1.00
CA PRO A 233 -13.54 -2.83 -0.14
C PRO A 233 -12.18 -3.54 -0.01
N LEU A 234 -11.14 -2.81 0.43
CA LEU A 234 -9.79 -3.36 0.54
C LEU A 234 -9.73 -4.57 1.48
N ARG A 235 -9.05 -5.60 0.99
CA ARG A 235 -8.72 -6.85 1.70
C ARG A 235 -7.22 -7.03 1.88
N SER A 236 -6.39 -6.46 1.02
CA SER A 236 -4.94 -6.42 1.18
C SER A 236 -4.43 -4.99 1.02
N LEU A 237 -3.55 -4.58 1.91
CA LEU A 237 -2.84 -3.31 1.85
C LEU A 237 -1.35 -3.55 2.12
N PHE A 238 -0.51 -3.14 1.18
CA PHE A 238 0.93 -3.09 1.36
C PHE A 238 1.41 -1.63 1.23
N ILE A 239 2.06 -1.12 2.27
CA ILE A 239 2.69 0.20 2.29
C ILE A 239 4.21 0.01 2.37
N GLY A 240 4.96 0.69 1.52
CA GLY A 240 6.43 0.57 1.48
C GLY A 240 6.94 -0.48 0.50
N ASP A 241 6.33 -0.61 -0.68
CA ASP A 241 6.81 -1.51 -1.73
C ASP A 241 7.97 -0.91 -2.53
N PHE A 242 9.11 -0.76 -1.84
CA PHE A 242 10.36 -0.29 -2.40
C PHE A 242 11.48 -1.35 -2.32
N GLU A 243 12.50 -1.18 -3.14
CA GLU A 243 13.65 -2.06 -3.29
C GLU A 243 14.97 -1.36 -2.90
N PHE A 244 15.79 -2.08 -2.12
CA PHE A 244 17.16 -1.69 -1.79
C PHE A 244 18.16 -2.40 -2.73
N PRO A 245 19.25 -1.74 -3.17
CA PRO A 245 19.64 -0.35 -2.89
C PRO A 245 19.14 0.65 -3.94
N ASP A 246 18.39 0.20 -4.94
CA ASP A 246 18.14 1.00 -6.15
C ASP A 246 17.14 2.15 -5.91
N GLU A 247 16.18 2.00 -5.00
CA GLU A 247 15.17 3.02 -4.71
C GLU A 247 15.44 3.75 -3.40
N THR A 248 15.42 3.06 -2.26
CA THR A 248 15.68 3.67 -0.95
C THR A 248 16.14 2.67 0.11
N GLU A 249 16.73 3.20 1.17
CA GLU A 249 17.05 2.51 2.41
C GLU A 249 15.80 2.46 3.33
N ILE A 250 15.64 1.37 4.10
CA ILE A 250 14.43 1.23 4.93
C ILE A 250 14.35 2.30 6.01
N SER A 251 15.49 2.75 6.52
CA SER A 251 15.62 3.79 7.53
C SER A 251 15.24 5.20 7.04
N TRP A 252 15.23 5.43 5.73
CA TRP A 252 14.85 6.71 5.10
C TRP A 252 13.38 6.79 4.71
N THR A 253 12.58 5.80 5.13
CA THR A 253 11.16 5.73 4.82
C THR A 253 10.31 5.96 6.07
N GLN A 254 9.49 7.02 6.04
CA GLN A 254 8.52 7.39 7.07
C GLN A 254 7.14 6.88 6.67
N VAL A 255 6.60 5.87 7.38
CA VAL A 255 5.27 5.33 7.07
C VAL A 255 4.16 6.19 7.68
N GLY A 256 4.37 6.73 8.88
CA GLY A 256 3.35 7.55 9.57
C GLY A 256 2.33 6.74 10.39
N ASP A 257 1.22 7.39 10.78
CA ASP A 257 0.16 6.82 11.64
C ASP A 257 -0.90 6.05 10.85
N LEU A 258 -0.95 4.74 11.04
CA LEU A 258 -1.90 3.82 10.39
C LEU A 258 -3.28 3.80 11.06
N LYS A 259 -3.41 4.35 12.27
CA LYS A 259 -4.65 4.31 13.06
C LYS A 259 -5.91 4.82 12.34
N PRO A 260 -5.85 5.88 11.51
CA PRO A 260 -7.03 6.35 10.77
C PRO A 260 -7.61 5.29 9.83
N LEU A 261 -6.77 4.39 9.29
CA LEU A 261 -7.17 3.41 8.28
C LEU A 261 -8.06 2.30 8.84
N TYR A 262 -7.88 1.91 10.11
CA TYR A 262 -8.54 0.71 10.65
C TYR A 262 -10.07 0.79 10.67
N LYS A 263 -10.62 2.01 10.81
CA LYS A 263 -12.07 2.22 10.76
C LYS A 263 -12.62 2.26 9.34
N VAL A 264 -11.78 2.67 8.39
CA VAL A 264 -12.15 2.83 6.98
C VAL A 264 -12.11 1.48 6.28
N TYR A 265 -11.13 0.64 6.61
CA TYR A 265 -10.92 -0.68 6.00
C TYR A 265 -11.02 -1.82 7.03
N PRO A 266 -12.19 -2.02 7.67
CA PRO A 266 -12.35 -3.05 8.70
C PRO A 266 -12.32 -4.48 8.16
N GLN A 267 -12.39 -4.66 6.83
CA GLN A 267 -12.38 -5.96 6.14
C GLN A 267 -10.98 -6.39 5.69
N LEU A 268 -9.92 -5.67 6.06
CA LEU A 268 -8.55 -6.06 5.74
C LEU A 268 -8.25 -7.46 6.28
N GLN A 269 -7.73 -8.29 5.38
CA GLN A 269 -7.29 -9.67 5.62
C GLN A 269 -5.76 -9.76 5.60
N GLU A 270 -5.10 -8.84 4.91
CA GLU A 270 -3.65 -8.73 4.87
C GLU A 270 -3.24 -7.26 5.05
N LEU A 271 -2.28 -7.04 5.93
CA LEU A 271 -1.63 -5.75 6.12
C LEU A 271 -0.12 -5.97 6.20
N ARG A 272 0.59 -5.42 5.23
CA ARG A 272 2.05 -5.41 5.18
C ARG A 272 2.53 -3.97 5.22
N VAL A 273 3.54 -3.72 6.05
CA VAL A 273 4.10 -2.38 6.22
C VAL A 273 5.62 -2.50 6.26
N ARG A 274 6.29 -1.71 5.43
CA ARG A 274 7.74 -1.63 5.37
C ARG A 274 8.20 -0.17 5.48
N GLY A 275 9.11 0.10 6.42
CA GLY A 275 9.71 1.42 6.61
C GLY A 275 10.43 1.58 7.95
N GLY A 276 11.04 2.74 8.17
CA GLY A 276 11.81 3.10 9.35
C GLY A 276 10.89 3.42 10.52
N GLU A 277 10.16 4.54 10.44
CA GLU A 277 9.20 4.93 11.47
C GLU A 277 7.77 4.51 11.09
N ILE A 278 7.14 3.75 12.00
CA ILE A 278 5.79 3.21 11.79
C ILE A 278 4.95 3.44 13.06
N GLY A 279 3.86 4.20 12.90
CA GLY A 279 2.86 4.42 13.93
C GLY A 279 1.68 3.46 13.79
N PHE A 280 1.52 2.52 14.71
CA PHE A 280 0.36 1.61 14.71
C PHE A 280 -0.82 2.18 15.50
N GLY A 281 -0.55 2.79 16.67
CA GLY A 281 -1.62 3.22 17.56
C GLY A 281 -2.44 2.02 18.08
N LYS A 282 -3.77 2.14 18.14
CA LYS A 282 -4.62 1.05 18.68
C LYS A 282 -5.33 0.28 17.57
N ILE A 283 -4.79 -0.89 17.22
CA ILE A 283 -5.34 -1.80 16.21
C ILE A 283 -6.45 -2.70 16.80
N ASP A 284 -7.58 -2.83 16.09
CA ASP A 284 -8.35 -4.09 16.05
C ASP A 284 -8.96 -4.23 14.63
N LEU A 285 -8.36 -5.13 13.86
CA LEU A 285 -8.71 -5.51 12.49
C LEU A 285 -9.17 -6.98 12.54
N PRO A 286 -10.47 -7.25 12.80
CA PRO A 286 -10.92 -8.58 13.20
C PRO A 286 -10.88 -9.61 12.06
N GLU A 287 -10.82 -9.14 10.81
CA GLU A 287 -10.74 -9.96 9.61
C GLU A 287 -9.32 -10.30 9.19
N LEU A 288 -8.31 -9.76 9.89
CA LEU A 288 -6.90 -9.91 9.53
C LEU A 288 -6.45 -11.37 9.68
N ARG A 289 -5.78 -11.86 8.63
CA ARG A 289 -5.24 -13.22 8.49
C ARG A 289 -3.71 -13.20 8.37
N SER A 290 -3.16 -12.14 7.79
CA SER A 290 -1.71 -11.92 7.69
C SER A 290 -1.35 -10.50 8.14
N PHE A 291 -0.33 -10.40 8.99
CA PHE A 291 0.25 -9.13 9.40
C PHE A 291 1.77 -9.21 9.32
N THR A 292 2.38 -8.28 8.59
CA THR A 292 3.84 -8.20 8.43
C THR A 292 4.30 -6.77 8.69
N VAL A 293 5.27 -6.62 9.59
CA VAL A 293 6.04 -5.39 9.77
C VAL A 293 7.51 -5.63 9.46
N GLU A 294 8.02 -4.85 8.52
CA GLU A 294 9.43 -4.80 8.11
C GLU A 294 9.99 -3.43 8.50
N THR A 295 10.99 -3.42 9.37
CA THR A 295 11.66 -2.18 9.81
C THR A 295 13.11 -2.45 10.17
N GLY A 296 13.94 -1.42 10.00
CA GLY A 296 15.32 -1.36 10.48
C GLY A 296 15.45 -1.24 11.99
N GLY A 297 14.40 -0.80 12.71
CA GLY A 297 14.41 -0.65 14.16
C GLY A 297 13.04 -0.47 14.81
N LEU A 298 12.45 -1.56 15.30
CA LEU A 298 11.11 -1.55 15.89
C LEU A 298 11.14 -1.06 17.35
N HIS A 299 10.58 0.12 17.58
CA HIS A 299 10.50 0.70 18.92
C HIS A 299 9.63 -0.15 19.87
N GLN A 300 9.99 -0.19 21.17
CA GLN A 300 9.29 -0.99 22.19
C GLN A 300 7.79 -0.69 22.28
N GLY A 301 7.40 0.57 22.02
CA GLY A 301 5.99 0.99 21.96
C GLY A 301 5.20 0.20 20.92
N ALA A 302 5.72 0.13 19.68
CA ALA A 302 5.11 -0.60 18.59
C ALA A 302 5.03 -2.11 18.89
N VAL A 303 6.09 -2.70 19.46
CA VAL A 303 6.06 -4.11 19.92
C VAL A 303 4.88 -4.34 20.88
N LYS A 304 4.69 -3.45 21.86
CA LYS A 304 3.61 -3.55 22.85
C LYS A 304 2.22 -3.35 22.23
N GLU A 305 2.09 -2.54 21.19
CA GLU A 305 0.84 -2.35 20.45
C GLU A 305 0.47 -3.61 19.67
N ILE A 306 1.41 -4.16 18.91
CA ILE A 306 1.27 -5.40 18.13
C ILE A 306 0.86 -6.56 19.04
N VAL A 307 1.63 -6.87 20.09
CA VAL A 307 1.36 -8.08 20.91
C VAL A 307 0.12 -7.97 21.82
N LYS A 308 -0.43 -6.77 22.02
CA LYS A 308 -1.68 -6.56 22.78
C LYS A 308 -2.92 -6.53 21.89
N ALA A 309 -2.76 -6.44 20.57
CA ALA A 309 -3.86 -6.47 19.64
C ALA A 309 -4.58 -7.83 19.71
N LYS A 310 -5.86 -7.82 19.38
CA LYS A 310 -6.68 -9.04 19.34
C LYS A 310 -6.94 -9.37 17.88
N TRP A 311 -6.45 -10.52 17.44
CA TRP A 311 -6.62 -10.95 16.06
C TRP A 311 -7.24 -12.35 16.01
N PRO A 312 -8.58 -12.44 16.05
CA PRO A 312 -9.28 -13.72 16.16
C PRO A 312 -9.06 -14.62 14.93
N LYS A 313 -8.72 -14.05 13.78
CA LYS A 313 -8.53 -14.77 12.50
C LYS A 313 -7.09 -14.77 11.99
N LEU A 314 -6.12 -14.23 12.75
CA LEU A 314 -4.74 -14.13 12.28
C LEU A 314 -4.10 -15.50 12.19
N GLU A 315 -3.62 -15.85 11.01
CA GLU A 315 -2.99 -17.13 10.70
C GLU A 315 -1.47 -16.99 10.55
N SER A 316 -0.99 -15.79 10.14
CA SER A 316 0.42 -15.46 9.96
C SER A 316 0.77 -14.11 10.60
N LEU A 317 1.83 -14.09 11.40
CA LEU A 317 2.39 -12.89 12.02
C LEU A 317 3.90 -12.85 11.77
N GLU A 318 4.38 -11.77 11.17
CA GLU A 318 5.80 -11.52 10.92
C GLU A 318 6.22 -10.16 11.48
N ILE A 319 7.24 -10.17 12.35
CA ILE A 319 7.77 -8.99 13.00
C ILE A 319 9.28 -8.95 12.78
N TRP A 320 9.76 -7.87 12.17
CA TRP A 320 11.19 -7.54 12.11
C TRP A 320 11.52 -6.59 13.25
N PHE A 321 12.50 -6.94 14.07
CA PHE A 321 12.87 -6.11 15.23
C PHE A 321 13.90 -5.05 14.91
N GLY A 322 14.78 -5.29 13.96
CA GLY A 322 15.83 -4.35 13.59
C GLY A 322 16.98 -4.31 14.59
N GLN A 323 17.76 -3.22 14.51
CA GLN A 323 18.94 -2.98 15.33
C GLN A 323 18.76 -1.75 16.24
N GLU A 324 19.44 -1.74 17.38
CA GLU A 324 19.33 -0.64 18.36
C GLU A 324 19.72 0.74 17.79
N ASN A 325 20.73 0.79 16.92
CA ASN A 325 21.19 2.01 16.24
C ASN A 325 20.15 2.62 15.28
N TYR A 326 19.14 1.86 14.87
CA TYR A 326 18.01 2.33 14.05
C TYR A 326 16.70 2.42 14.85
N GLY A 327 16.76 2.38 16.18
CA GLY A 327 15.61 2.64 17.06
C GLY A 327 14.97 1.41 17.70
N ALA A 328 15.51 0.20 17.45
CA ALA A 328 15.04 -1.00 18.13
C ALA A 328 15.22 -0.88 19.65
N SER A 329 14.19 -1.23 20.41
CA SER A 329 14.22 -1.11 21.89
C SER A 329 13.37 -2.15 22.63
N GLY A 330 12.80 -3.11 21.90
CA GLY A 330 12.04 -4.23 22.45
C GLY A 330 12.90 -5.48 22.70
N GLY A 331 12.42 -6.37 23.56
CA GLY A 331 13.03 -7.68 23.76
C GLY A 331 12.03 -8.74 24.19
N VAL A 332 12.52 -9.94 24.50
CA VAL A 332 11.69 -11.12 24.85
C VAL A 332 10.61 -10.84 25.90
N LYS A 333 10.93 -10.02 26.91
CA LYS A 333 9.97 -9.65 27.99
C LYS A 333 8.72 -8.94 27.46
N ASP A 334 8.86 -8.19 26.38
CA ASP A 334 7.79 -7.42 25.76
C ASP A 334 6.89 -8.30 24.89
N LEU A 335 7.37 -9.48 24.48
CA LEU A 335 6.62 -10.47 23.70
C LEU A 335 5.74 -11.39 24.55
N LYS A 336 5.75 -11.24 25.88
CA LYS A 336 5.08 -12.18 26.80
C LYS A 336 3.60 -12.46 26.42
N PRO A 337 2.74 -11.46 26.14
CA PRO A 337 1.35 -11.73 25.78
C PRO A 337 1.23 -12.64 24.54
N LEU A 338 2.04 -12.37 23.52
CA LEU A 338 2.09 -13.19 22.30
C LEU A 338 2.60 -14.60 22.59
N LEU A 339 3.68 -14.76 23.36
CA LEU A 339 4.22 -16.08 23.75
C LEU A 339 3.24 -16.88 24.63
N ASP A 340 2.35 -16.21 25.36
CA ASP A 340 1.25 -16.83 26.10
C ASP A 340 0.02 -17.15 25.22
N ALA A 341 0.11 -16.93 23.90
CA ALA A 341 -0.96 -17.10 22.91
C ALA A 341 -2.19 -16.20 23.16
N GLU A 342 -2.01 -15.05 23.81
CA GLU A 342 -3.10 -14.11 24.06
C GLU A 342 -3.54 -13.42 22.76
N GLY A 343 -4.86 -13.42 22.49
CA GLY A 343 -5.43 -12.67 21.36
C GLY A 343 -5.26 -13.28 19.97
N VAL A 344 -4.55 -14.42 19.83
CA VAL A 344 -4.19 -15.01 18.52
C VAL A 344 -4.55 -16.50 18.36
N PRO A 345 -5.82 -16.91 18.55
CA PRO A 345 -6.20 -18.33 18.59
C PRO A 345 -6.01 -19.07 17.24
N ALA A 346 -6.02 -18.34 16.12
CA ALA A 346 -5.88 -18.88 14.78
C ALA A 346 -4.42 -18.95 14.29
N LEU A 347 -3.45 -18.41 15.04
CA LEU A 347 -2.09 -18.24 14.54
C LEU A 347 -1.40 -19.58 14.29
N ARG A 348 -0.80 -19.73 13.10
CA ARG A 348 -0.11 -20.95 12.65
C ARG A 348 1.31 -20.69 12.20
N LYS A 349 1.62 -19.46 11.75
CA LYS A 349 2.95 -19.06 11.32
C LYS A 349 3.41 -17.85 12.13
N LEU A 350 4.62 -17.93 12.68
CA LEU A 350 5.22 -16.85 13.45
C LEU A 350 6.63 -16.58 12.94
N GLY A 351 6.89 -15.34 12.52
CA GLY A 351 8.20 -14.80 12.24
C GLY A 351 8.62 -13.79 13.31
N LEU A 352 9.70 -14.09 14.03
CA LEU A 352 10.39 -13.19 14.94
C LEU A 352 11.77 -12.92 14.33
N ARG A 353 11.75 -12.20 13.21
CA ARG A 353 12.87 -12.06 12.30
C ARG A 353 13.71 -10.84 12.64
N ASN A 354 14.90 -10.77 12.05
CA ASN A 354 15.73 -9.58 12.10
C ASN A 354 15.93 -9.08 13.55
N SER A 355 16.27 -9.99 14.47
CA SER A 355 16.29 -9.71 15.92
C SER A 355 17.69 -9.81 16.51
N GLU A 356 18.11 -8.79 17.24
CA GLU A 356 19.38 -8.79 17.97
C GLU A 356 19.38 -9.64 19.25
N PHE A 357 18.23 -10.15 19.66
CA PHE A 357 18.05 -10.98 20.86
C PHE A 357 17.61 -12.42 20.52
N THR A 358 18.12 -12.97 19.41
CA THR A 358 17.66 -14.26 18.90
C THR A 358 18.06 -15.44 19.80
N ASP A 359 19.20 -15.38 20.49
CA ASP A 359 19.60 -16.42 21.45
C ASP A 359 18.68 -16.42 22.69
N GLU A 360 18.23 -15.25 23.14
CA GLU A 360 17.24 -15.09 24.21
C GLU A 360 15.87 -15.62 23.79
N LEU A 361 15.47 -15.42 22.52
CA LEU A 361 14.27 -16.05 21.96
C LEU A 361 14.38 -17.57 22.05
N CYS A 362 15.53 -18.16 21.68
CA CYS A 362 15.77 -19.60 21.77
C CYS A 362 15.56 -20.14 23.20
N ALA A 363 15.90 -19.36 24.23
CA ALA A 363 15.69 -19.74 25.63
C ALA A 363 14.23 -19.59 26.11
N ALA A 364 13.45 -18.70 25.49
CA ALA A 364 12.08 -18.40 25.90
C ALA A 364 11.03 -19.26 25.17
N LEU A 365 11.22 -19.52 23.88
CA LEU A 365 10.30 -20.26 23.02
C LEU A 365 9.90 -21.65 23.57
N PRO A 366 10.79 -22.47 24.16
CA PRO A 366 10.40 -23.76 24.74
C PRO A 366 9.33 -23.66 25.85
N LYS A 367 9.16 -22.49 26.45
CA LYS A 367 8.19 -22.21 27.52
C LYS A 367 6.92 -21.53 27.01
N SER A 368 6.89 -21.19 25.72
CA SER A 368 5.79 -20.49 25.06
C SER A 368 4.58 -21.42 24.88
N LYS A 369 3.39 -20.92 25.23
CA LYS A 369 2.13 -21.61 24.90
C LYS A 369 1.85 -21.51 23.40
N LEU A 370 2.25 -20.41 22.79
CA LEU A 370 2.07 -20.20 21.35
C LEU A 370 2.88 -21.19 20.52
N LEU A 371 4.06 -21.61 20.98
CA LEU A 371 4.88 -22.59 20.26
C LEU A 371 4.10 -23.90 20.00
N ALA A 372 3.29 -24.35 20.95
CA ALA A 372 2.47 -25.56 20.80
C ALA A 372 1.31 -25.40 19.79
N GLN A 373 0.94 -24.17 19.45
CA GLN A 373 -0.14 -23.85 18.52
C GLN A 373 0.35 -23.72 17.08
N ILE A 374 1.53 -23.14 16.87
CA ILE A 374 2.07 -22.86 15.55
C ILE A 374 2.66 -24.10 14.87
N GLU A 375 2.75 -24.06 13.55
CA GLU A 375 3.38 -25.10 12.72
C GLU A 375 4.62 -24.61 11.98
N ALA A 376 4.82 -23.29 11.86
CA ALA A 376 5.98 -22.68 11.24
C ALA A 376 6.55 -21.58 12.14
N LEU A 377 7.86 -21.63 12.36
CA LEU A 377 8.62 -20.63 13.11
C LEU A 377 9.76 -20.09 12.26
N ASP A 378 9.91 -18.78 12.20
CA ASP A 378 10.99 -18.11 11.50
C ASP A 378 11.77 -17.19 12.46
N LEU A 379 13.05 -17.50 12.66
CA LEU A 379 14.04 -16.76 13.44
C LEU A 379 15.19 -16.28 12.54
N SER A 380 14.94 -16.15 11.24
CA SER A 380 15.94 -15.74 10.27
C SER A 380 16.36 -14.29 10.46
N MET A 381 17.50 -13.94 9.85
CA MET A 381 18.03 -12.57 9.79
C MET A 381 18.44 -11.99 11.16
N GLY A 382 18.39 -12.78 12.22
CA GLY A 382 18.77 -12.35 13.56
C GLY A 382 20.25 -12.57 13.88
N THR A 383 20.54 -12.60 15.18
CA THR A 383 21.89 -12.73 15.73
C THR A 383 22.20 -14.13 16.30
N MET A 384 21.42 -15.16 15.97
CA MET A 384 21.56 -16.49 16.59
C MET A 384 23.00 -17.05 16.48
N SER A 385 23.54 -17.52 17.59
CA SER A 385 24.82 -18.24 17.65
C SER A 385 24.64 -19.75 17.84
N ASP A 386 25.75 -20.47 17.85
CA ASP A 386 25.81 -21.88 18.23
C ASP A 386 25.24 -22.13 19.64
N ALA A 387 25.28 -21.15 20.56
CA ALA A 387 24.67 -21.27 21.89
C ALA A 387 23.12 -21.28 21.82
N GLY A 388 22.53 -20.45 20.94
CA GLY A 388 21.11 -20.52 20.64
C GLY A 388 20.73 -21.85 20.01
N ALA A 389 21.57 -22.35 19.09
CA ALA A 389 21.40 -23.66 18.45
C ALA A 389 21.39 -24.81 19.48
N ASP A 390 22.35 -24.83 20.38
CA ASP A 390 22.42 -25.79 21.47
C ASP A 390 21.19 -25.70 22.38
N THR A 391 20.73 -24.48 22.69
CA THR A 391 19.53 -24.26 23.50
C THR A 391 18.28 -24.86 22.86
N LEU A 392 18.09 -24.66 21.55
CA LEU A 392 16.98 -25.28 20.81
C LEU A 392 17.10 -26.81 20.79
N ALA A 393 18.30 -27.35 20.54
CA ALA A 393 18.52 -28.79 20.50
C ALA A 393 18.28 -29.49 21.85
N GLN A 394 18.69 -28.87 22.96
CA GLN A 394 18.40 -29.35 24.31
C GLN A 394 16.90 -29.40 24.60
N ASN A 395 16.12 -28.55 23.93
CA ASN A 395 14.67 -28.45 24.06
C ASN A 395 13.90 -28.99 22.83
N ALA A 396 14.53 -29.81 21.97
CA ALA A 396 13.98 -30.22 20.67
C ALA A 396 12.58 -30.84 20.74
N LYS A 397 12.24 -31.50 21.86
CA LYS A 397 10.88 -32.05 22.07
C LYS A 397 9.77 -31.00 21.96
N ALA A 398 10.04 -29.76 22.34
CA ALA A 398 9.07 -28.66 22.26
C ALA A 398 8.81 -28.19 20.81
N PHE A 399 9.72 -28.51 19.87
CA PHE A 399 9.66 -28.08 18.48
C PHE A 399 9.34 -29.23 17.50
N ALA A 400 9.33 -30.48 17.96
CA ALA A 400 9.22 -31.66 17.12
C ALA A 400 7.93 -31.71 16.25
N HIS A 401 6.87 -30.99 16.65
CA HIS A 401 5.64 -30.89 15.86
C HIS A 401 5.74 -29.90 14.69
N LEU A 402 6.64 -28.91 14.78
CA LEU A 402 6.80 -27.88 13.75
C LEU A 402 7.11 -28.50 12.40
N LYS A 403 6.39 -28.02 11.39
CA LYS A 403 6.63 -28.35 9.98
C LYS A 403 7.93 -27.71 9.51
N THR A 404 8.12 -26.43 9.84
CA THR A 404 9.29 -25.65 9.41
C THR A 404 9.86 -24.80 10.54
N LEU A 405 11.18 -24.77 10.59
CA LEU A 405 11.97 -23.82 11.38
C LEU A 405 12.98 -23.15 10.45
N ASP A 406 12.96 -21.83 10.37
CA ASP A 406 13.95 -21.04 9.63
C ASP A 406 14.90 -20.35 10.60
N VAL A 407 16.21 -20.60 10.44
CA VAL A 407 17.32 -19.95 11.15
C VAL A 407 18.38 -19.44 10.16
N THR A 408 17.99 -19.19 8.92
CA THR A 408 18.87 -18.63 7.87
C THR A 408 19.32 -17.21 8.22
N GLN A 409 20.43 -16.77 7.63
CA GLN A 409 20.93 -15.38 7.82
C GLN A 409 21.22 -15.00 9.29
N ASN A 410 21.57 -15.98 10.11
CA ASN A 410 22.11 -15.81 11.46
C ASN A 410 23.65 -15.97 11.44
N PHE A 411 24.27 -16.25 12.59
CA PHE A 411 25.71 -16.44 12.75
C PHE A 411 26.08 -17.86 13.21
N LEU A 412 25.36 -18.87 12.70
CA LEU A 412 25.63 -20.28 13.03
C LEU A 412 26.87 -20.80 12.30
N THR A 413 27.79 -21.41 13.04
CA THR A 413 28.88 -22.18 12.43
C THR A 413 28.32 -23.45 11.79
N LYS A 414 29.18 -24.22 11.11
CA LYS A 414 28.80 -25.56 10.62
C LYS A 414 28.42 -26.50 11.76
N ALA A 415 28.96 -26.33 12.96
CA ALA A 415 28.59 -27.10 14.13
C ALA A 415 27.17 -26.73 14.59
N GLY A 416 26.88 -25.44 14.79
CA GLY A 416 25.55 -24.96 15.14
C GLY A 416 24.47 -25.39 14.14
N GLN A 417 24.73 -25.25 12.83
CA GLN A 417 23.83 -25.73 11.78
C GLN A 417 23.52 -27.23 11.91
N LYS A 418 24.54 -28.04 12.19
CA LYS A 418 24.36 -29.49 12.41
C LYS A 418 23.57 -29.78 13.69
N THR A 419 23.79 -29.00 14.75
CA THR A 419 23.07 -29.11 16.02
C THR A 419 21.57 -28.89 15.84
N VAL A 420 21.15 -27.85 15.09
CA VAL A 420 19.73 -27.51 14.93
C VAL A 420 19.00 -28.32 13.88
N ALA A 421 19.71 -29.01 12.98
CA ALA A 421 19.13 -29.64 11.78
C ALA A 421 17.94 -30.59 12.05
N ASN A 422 17.85 -31.16 13.25
CA ASN A 422 16.80 -32.12 13.62
C ASN A 422 15.84 -31.60 14.71
N VAL A 423 15.85 -30.29 14.99
CA VAL A 423 14.96 -29.68 16.00
C VAL A 423 13.50 -29.67 15.56
N ALA A 424 13.25 -29.51 14.26
CA ALA A 424 11.92 -29.54 13.64
C ALA A 424 11.91 -30.52 12.45
N LYS A 425 10.75 -30.74 11.82
CA LYS A 425 10.63 -31.65 10.66
C LYS A 425 11.45 -31.19 9.45
N SER A 426 11.52 -29.88 9.25
CA SER A 426 12.34 -29.23 8.24
C SER A 426 13.00 -28.01 8.85
N VAL A 427 14.31 -27.89 8.69
CA VAL A 427 15.11 -26.78 9.23
C VAL A 427 15.89 -26.13 8.09
N ALA A 428 15.68 -24.84 7.86
CA ALA A 428 16.47 -24.02 6.97
C ALA A 428 17.56 -23.31 7.77
N SER A 429 18.84 -23.52 7.44
CA SER A 429 19.97 -22.93 8.17
C SER A 429 21.06 -22.39 7.24
N GLY A 430 20.71 -22.09 5.99
CA GLY A 430 21.61 -21.55 4.97
C GLY A 430 21.95 -20.06 5.17
N ASN A 431 22.80 -19.54 4.28
CA ASN A 431 23.13 -18.11 4.19
C ASN A 431 23.59 -17.46 5.51
N GLN A 432 24.32 -18.21 6.35
CA GLN A 432 24.85 -17.67 7.60
C GLN A 432 25.88 -16.56 7.33
N ARG A 433 25.83 -15.51 8.14
CA ARG A 433 26.70 -14.34 8.11
C ARG A 433 27.91 -14.58 8.99
N THR A 434 29.03 -13.96 8.64
CA THR A 434 30.28 -14.03 9.39
C THR A 434 30.44 -12.73 10.17
N PRO A 435 30.57 -12.76 11.51
CA PRO A 435 30.74 -11.53 12.26
C PRO A 435 32.20 -11.05 12.13
N TYR A 436 32.44 -9.75 12.34
CA TYR A 436 33.80 -9.20 12.34
C TYR A 436 34.60 -9.69 13.57
N ASP A 437 33.94 -9.76 14.72
CA ASP A 437 34.38 -10.40 15.96
C ASP A 437 33.17 -11.00 16.72
N GLU A 438 33.38 -11.71 17.83
CA GLU A 438 32.29 -12.37 18.57
C GLU A 438 31.23 -11.40 19.13
N GLU A 439 31.58 -10.13 19.34
CA GLU A 439 30.69 -9.09 19.87
C GLU A 439 29.94 -8.34 18.75
N SER A 440 30.36 -8.48 17.49
CA SER A 440 29.84 -7.75 16.32
C SER A 440 28.67 -8.45 15.60
N ARG A 441 27.78 -9.13 16.31
CA ARG A 441 26.57 -9.72 15.70
C ARG A 441 25.44 -8.70 15.67
N TYR A 442 24.95 -8.39 14.48
CA TYR A 442 23.86 -7.42 14.24
C TYR A 442 22.74 -8.06 13.41
N ALA A 443 21.52 -7.54 13.47
CA ALA A 443 20.41 -8.00 12.63
C ALA A 443 20.68 -7.74 11.12
N ALA A 444 20.16 -8.55 10.19
CA ALA A 444 20.53 -8.45 8.78
C ALA A 444 20.09 -7.16 8.08
N VAL A 445 19.03 -6.52 8.58
CA VAL A 445 18.49 -5.26 8.08
C VAL A 445 18.46 -4.25 9.22
N GLY A 446 18.98 -3.05 8.96
CA GLY A 446 19.06 -1.95 9.92
C GLY A 446 18.93 -0.62 9.19
N GLU A 447 19.86 -0.36 8.27
CA GLU A 447 19.84 0.79 7.35
C GLU A 447 18.81 0.63 6.24
#